data_AF-X0XY99-F1
#
_entry.id   AF-X0XY99-F1
#
_cell.length_a   1.000
_cell.length_b   1.000
_cell.length_c   1.000
_cell.angle_alpha   90.00
_cell.angle_beta   90.00
_cell.angle_gamma   90.00
#
_symmetry.space_group_name_H-M   'P 1'
#
loop_
_entity.id
_entity.type
_entity.pdbx_description
1 polymer ?
#
loop_
_entity_poly.entity_id
_entity_poly.type
_entity_poly.pdbx_seq_one_letter_code
_entity_poly.pdbx_strand_id
1 'polypeptide(L)'
;EGEKLGDLVIPEGMIGFATVCSAVVNGLLLKAGVPTDSRFGGVLEMRNSRPKRFLAIITYAGSSLDPSEAYIRARMTRVRDVASTGNGRILANFREIPAAARPIVESTAARLKQVGIHGILLMGEASEPVCQIPVGLNKIGIVLLGGMNPIAAAEEAGVQADNFSESGTIDFERLVNFREL
;
A
#
# COMPACT_ATOMS: atom_id res chain seq x y z
N GLU A 1 -18.66 -14.86 -9.90
CA GLU A 1 -19.79 -15.16 -8.99
C GLU A 1 -19.65 -16.57 -8.44
N GLY A 2 -19.94 -16.79 -7.15
CA GLY A 2 -19.92 -18.12 -6.50
C GLY A 2 -18.53 -18.74 -6.28
N GLU A 3 -17.53 -18.32 -7.05
CA GLU A 3 -16.13 -18.70 -6.91
C GLU A 3 -15.49 -18.13 -5.63
N LYS A 4 -14.40 -18.77 -5.18
CA LYS A 4 -13.59 -18.31 -4.05
C LYS A 4 -12.40 -17.47 -4.49
N LEU A 5 -12.30 -16.27 -3.93
CA LEU A 5 -11.16 -15.37 -4.06
C LEU A 5 -10.44 -15.29 -2.71
N GLY A 6 -9.40 -16.11 -2.55
CA GLY A 6 -8.82 -16.39 -1.25
C GLY A 6 -9.84 -17.11 -0.36
N ASP A 7 -10.08 -16.54 0.82
CA ASP A 7 -11.00 -17.08 1.81
C ASP A 7 -12.45 -16.59 1.65
N LEU A 8 -12.67 -15.56 0.81
CA LEU A 8 -14.00 -15.03 0.49
C LEU A 8 -14.69 -15.79 -0.65
N VAL A 9 -16.03 -15.90 -0.56
CA VAL A 9 -16.90 -16.33 -1.66
C VAL A 9 -17.47 -15.09 -2.33
N ILE A 10 -17.37 -14.98 -3.65
CA ILE A 10 -17.88 -13.83 -4.41
C ILE A 10 -19.43 -13.89 -4.45
N PRO A 11 -20.15 -12.86 -3.97
CA PRO A 11 -21.62 -12.84 -3.98
C PRO A 11 -22.25 -12.92 -5.37
N GLU A 12 -23.55 -13.22 -5.40
CA GLU A 12 -24.38 -13.18 -6.62
C GLU A 12 -24.41 -11.77 -7.23
N GLY A 13 -24.26 -11.69 -8.56
CA GLY A 13 -24.14 -10.42 -9.30
C GLY A 13 -22.80 -9.69 -9.16
N MET A 14 -21.79 -10.24 -8.47
CA MET A 14 -20.51 -9.57 -8.22
C MET A 14 -19.31 -10.20 -8.94
N ILE A 15 -18.30 -9.35 -9.17
CA ILE A 15 -16.96 -9.73 -9.65
C ILE A 15 -15.98 -9.54 -8.48
N GLY A 16 -15.20 -10.56 -8.18
CA GLY A 16 -14.13 -10.48 -7.18
C GLY A 16 -12.87 -9.84 -7.77
N PHE A 17 -12.27 -8.90 -7.04
CA PHE A 17 -11.00 -8.27 -7.41
C PHE A 17 -10.08 -8.20 -6.19
N ALA A 18 -8.92 -8.85 -6.27
CA ALA A 18 -7.93 -8.91 -5.19
C ALA A 18 -6.69 -8.08 -5.52
N THR A 19 -6.08 -7.49 -4.49
CA THR A 19 -4.82 -6.74 -4.62
C THR A 19 -3.80 -7.23 -3.60
N VAL A 20 -2.52 -7.04 -3.91
CA VAL A 20 -1.42 -7.43 -3.00
C VAL A 20 -1.30 -6.38 -1.90
N CYS A 21 -1.53 -6.78 -0.64
CA CYS A 21 -1.34 -5.92 0.51
C CYS A 21 0.15 -5.60 0.74
N SER A 22 0.45 -4.39 1.23
CA SER A 22 1.81 -3.98 1.60
C SER A 22 2.41 -4.84 2.72
N ALA A 23 1.61 -5.63 3.44
CA ALA A 23 2.05 -6.65 4.39
C ALA A 23 3.00 -7.69 3.78
N VAL A 24 2.88 -8.00 2.48
CA VAL A 24 3.80 -8.92 1.77
C VAL A 24 5.24 -8.39 1.79
N VAL A 25 5.43 -7.07 1.67
CA VAL A 25 6.75 -6.43 1.79
C VAL A 25 7.33 -6.66 3.20
N ASN A 26 6.51 -6.51 4.25
CA ASN A 26 6.95 -6.78 5.63
C ASN A 26 7.31 -8.24 5.84
N GLY A 27 6.51 -9.19 5.35
CA GLY A 27 6.80 -10.63 5.50
C GLY A 27 8.14 -11.02 4.88
N LEU A 28 8.48 -10.44 3.73
CA LEU A 28 9.76 -10.66 3.07
C LEU A 28 10.94 -9.97 3.77
N LEU A 29 10.75 -8.73 4.24
CA LEU A 29 11.76 -8.02 5.04
C LEU A 29 12.05 -8.76 6.36
N LEU A 30 11.01 -9.23 7.05
CA LEU A 30 11.14 -10.03 8.27
C LEU A 30 11.88 -11.35 7.99
N LYS A 31 11.55 -12.05 6.88
CA LYS A 31 12.27 -13.26 6.43
C LYS A 31 13.73 -12.99 6.06
N ALA A 32 14.06 -11.76 5.67
CA ALA A 32 15.43 -11.30 5.43
C ALA A 32 16.13 -10.76 6.70
N GLY A 33 15.52 -10.90 7.89
CA GLY A 33 16.08 -10.46 9.17
C GLY A 33 15.90 -8.96 9.47
N VAL A 34 15.04 -8.26 8.74
CA VAL A 34 14.79 -6.81 8.91
C VAL A 34 13.51 -6.57 9.72
N PRO A 35 13.60 -6.17 10.99
CA PRO A 35 12.42 -5.75 11.75
C PRO A 35 11.86 -4.46 11.15
N THR A 36 10.53 -4.39 11.02
CA THR A 36 9.84 -3.28 10.38
C THR A 36 8.71 -2.76 11.28
N ASP A 37 8.80 -1.50 11.68
CA ASP A 37 7.83 -0.81 12.52
C ASP A 37 6.73 -0.22 11.64
N SER A 38 5.49 -0.70 11.79
CA SER A 38 4.35 -0.24 10.98
C SER A 38 3.59 0.85 11.72
N ARG A 39 3.78 2.11 11.32
CA ARG A 39 3.29 3.26 12.09
C ARG A 39 1.84 3.62 11.77
N PHE A 40 1.50 3.81 10.49
CA PHE A 40 0.16 4.23 10.08
C PHE A 40 -0.15 3.94 8.60
N GLY A 41 -1.45 3.93 8.28
CA GLY A 41 -1.97 4.16 6.93
C GLY A 41 -2.41 5.62 6.79
N GLY A 42 -2.37 6.17 5.58
CA GLY A 42 -2.63 7.60 5.35
C GLY A 42 -2.95 7.97 3.90
N VAL A 43 -3.43 9.20 3.72
CA VAL A 43 -3.64 9.83 2.42
C VAL A 43 -2.40 10.64 2.06
N LEU A 44 -1.69 10.25 1.01
CA LEU A 44 -0.46 10.87 0.54
C LEU A 44 -0.73 11.81 -0.65
N GLU A 45 -0.31 13.07 -0.52
CA GLU A 45 -0.34 14.05 -1.60
C GLU A 45 0.74 13.73 -2.64
N MET A 46 0.33 13.60 -3.90
CA MET A 46 1.19 13.40 -5.06
C MET A 46 1.16 14.67 -5.92
N ARG A 47 2.35 15.15 -6.32
CA ARG A 47 2.49 16.30 -7.21
C ARG A 47 3.63 16.08 -8.20
N ASN A 48 3.35 16.22 -9.49
CA ASN A 48 4.26 15.90 -10.60
C ASN A 48 4.88 14.50 -10.47
N SER A 49 4.04 13.50 -10.21
CA SER A 49 4.39 12.08 -9.98
C SER A 49 5.37 11.83 -8.84
N ARG A 50 5.52 12.78 -7.90
CA ARG A 50 6.36 12.64 -6.71
C ARG A 50 5.54 12.81 -5.43
N PRO A 51 5.77 11.98 -4.39
CA PRO A 51 5.14 12.15 -3.10
C PRO A 51 5.59 13.45 -2.43
N LYS A 52 4.69 14.10 -1.68
CA LYS A 52 4.96 15.37 -1.01
C LYS A 52 4.79 15.29 0.51
N ARG A 53 3.60 14.95 0.98
CA ARG A 53 3.27 14.88 2.42
C ARG A 53 2.03 14.03 2.64
N PHE A 54 1.89 13.48 3.85
CA PHE A 54 0.61 12.92 4.27
C PHE A 54 -0.35 14.06 4.66
N LEU A 55 -1.58 13.97 4.18
CA LEU A 55 -2.68 14.91 4.47
C LEU A 55 -3.56 14.44 5.63
N ALA A 56 -3.63 13.11 5.83
CA ALA A 56 -4.32 12.46 6.92
C ALA A 56 -3.59 11.14 7.24
N ILE A 57 -3.57 10.76 8.52
CA ILE A 57 -2.99 9.49 9.01
C ILE A 57 -3.90 8.86 10.07
N ILE A 58 -3.97 7.53 10.11
CA ILE A 58 -4.54 6.74 11.21
C ILE A 58 -3.46 5.75 11.65
N THR A 59 -3.04 5.85 12.91
CA THR A 59 -2.03 4.95 13.49
C THR A 59 -2.58 3.55 13.62
N TYR A 60 -1.76 2.55 13.29
CA TYR A 60 -2.11 1.15 13.51
C TYR A 60 -2.17 0.83 15.01
N ALA A 61 -1.25 1.41 15.78
CA ALA A 61 -1.36 1.44 17.23
C ALA A 61 -2.60 2.25 17.65
N GLY A 62 -3.53 1.60 18.34
CA GLY A 62 -4.74 2.23 18.88
C GLY A 62 -5.96 2.29 17.94
N SER A 63 -5.92 1.61 16.78
CA SER A 63 -7.06 1.53 15.86
C SER A 63 -7.41 0.08 15.52
N SER A 64 -8.71 -0.24 15.45
CA SER A 64 -9.26 -1.45 14.81
C SER A 64 -9.82 -1.19 13.41
N LEU A 65 -9.81 0.07 12.94
CA LEU A 65 -10.24 0.46 11.61
C LEU A 65 -9.09 0.32 10.62
N ASP A 66 -9.35 -0.28 9.45
CA ASP A 66 -8.44 -0.15 8.30
C ASP A 66 -8.44 1.31 7.80
N PRO A 67 -7.27 1.98 7.73
CA PRO A 67 -7.20 3.37 7.27
C PRO A 67 -7.63 3.54 5.81
N SER A 68 -7.34 2.56 4.96
CA SER A 68 -7.62 2.59 3.51
C SER A 68 -9.13 2.66 3.28
N GLU A 69 -9.90 1.77 3.89
CA GLU A 69 -11.36 1.77 3.80
C GLU A 69 -11.97 3.07 4.33
N ALA A 70 -11.48 3.55 5.48
CA ALA A 70 -11.98 4.80 6.06
C ALA A 70 -11.79 5.98 5.08
N TYR A 71 -10.62 6.08 4.43
CA TYR A 71 -10.32 7.17 3.49
C TYR A 71 -11.00 7.03 2.12
N ILE A 72 -11.25 5.80 1.65
CA ILE A 72 -12.04 5.53 0.45
C ILE A 72 -13.49 5.95 0.68
N ARG A 73 -14.13 5.46 1.75
CA ARG A 73 -15.51 5.81 2.12
C ARG A 73 -15.68 7.33 2.35
N ALA A 74 -14.66 7.99 2.89
CA ALA A 74 -14.61 9.44 3.06
C ALA A 74 -14.29 10.23 1.76
N ARG A 75 -14.11 9.55 0.61
CA ARG A 75 -13.79 10.13 -0.70
C ARG A 75 -12.56 11.05 -0.70
N MET A 76 -11.55 10.70 0.10
CA MET A 76 -10.36 11.54 0.29
C MET A 76 -9.28 11.35 -0.79
N THR A 77 -9.39 10.30 -1.61
CA THR A 77 -8.46 9.95 -2.68
C THR A 77 -8.75 10.67 -3.99
N ARG A 78 -7.75 10.65 -4.87
CA ARG A 78 -7.76 11.08 -6.29
C ARG A 78 -6.72 10.25 -7.05
N VAL A 79 -6.82 8.92 -6.98
CA VAL A 79 -5.88 7.98 -7.60
C VAL A 79 -5.89 8.10 -9.12
N ARG A 80 -7.08 8.28 -9.73
CA ARG A 80 -7.21 8.45 -11.19
C ARG A 80 -6.52 9.72 -11.70
N ASP A 81 -6.57 10.81 -10.94
CA ASP A 81 -5.88 12.06 -11.27
C ASP A 81 -4.36 11.88 -11.19
N VAL A 82 -3.86 11.09 -10.23
CA VAL A 82 -2.43 10.76 -10.11
C VAL A 82 -1.97 9.88 -11.28
N ALA A 83 -2.76 8.88 -11.67
CA ALA A 83 -2.42 8.00 -12.78
C ALA A 83 -2.37 8.73 -14.14
N SER A 84 -3.23 9.74 -14.33
CA SER A 84 -3.34 10.49 -15.59
C SER A 84 -2.47 11.76 -15.66
N THR A 85 -2.29 12.46 -14.54
CA THR A 85 -1.61 13.79 -14.50
C THR A 85 -0.38 13.83 -13.59
N GLY A 86 -0.15 12.79 -12.77
CA GLY A 86 0.85 12.81 -11.70
C GLY A 86 0.48 13.66 -10.49
N ASN A 87 -0.73 14.22 -10.43
CA ASN A 87 -1.19 15.11 -9.36
C ASN A 87 -2.48 14.59 -8.73
N GLY A 88 -2.58 14.62 -7.40
CA GLY A 88 -3.75 14.10 -6.69
C GLY A 88 -3.36 13.48 -5.34
N ARG A 89 -4.08 12.42 -4.94
CA ARG A 89 -3.99 11.83 -3.60
C ARG A 89 -4.14 10.32 -3.67
N ILE A 90 -3.20 9.59 -3.07
CA ILE A 90 -3.22 8.13 -3.03
C ILE A 90 -3.24 7.61 -1.59
N LEU A 91 -3.60 6.36 -1.42
CA LEU A 91 -3.45 5.63 -0.16
C LEU A 91 -2.00 5.15 -0.06
N ALA A 92 -1.38 5.37 1.09
CA ALA A 92 -0.02 4.93 1.35
C ALA A 92 0.15 4.52 2.82
N ASN A 93 1.10 3.62 3.06
CA ASN A 93 1.48 3.18 4.41
C ASN A 93 2.84 3.80 4.76
N PHE A 94 3.05 4.14 6.03
CA PHE A 94 4.36 4.56 6.53
C PHE A 94 4.94 3.54 7.50
N ARG A 95 6.18 3.16 7.26
CA ARG A 95 6.91 2.19 8.08
C ARG A 95 8.33 2.69 8.36
N GLU A 96 8.91 2.28 9.48
CA GLU A 96 10.32 2.54 9.78
C GLU A 96 11.11 1.24 9.87
N ILE A 97 12.36 1.29 9.42
CA ILE A 97 13.34 0.19 9.54
C ILE A 97 14.62 0.69 10.24
N PRO A 98 15.47 -0.18 10.81
CA PRO A 98 16.82 0.19 11.21
C PRO A 98 17.63 0.73 10.02
N ALA A 99 18.36 1.82 10.18
CA ALA A 99 19.13 2.43 9.09
C ALA A 99 20.18 1.48 8.50
N ALA A 100 20.80 0.65 9.35
CA ALA A 100 21.75 -0.39 8.93
C ALA A 100 21.14 -1.46 8.00
N ALA A 101 19.81 -1.62 7.97
CA ALA A 101 19.13 -2.59 7.11
C ALA A 101 18.95 -2.12 5.66
N ARG A 102 19.29 -0.85 5.33
CA ARG A 102 19.14 -0.28 3.97
C ARG A 102 19.59 -1.24 2.85
N PRO A 103 20.79 -1.84 2.85
CA PRO A 103 21.23 -2.68 1.73
C PRO A 103 20.38 -3.96 1.55
N ILE A 104 19.89 -4.53 2.65
CA ILE A 104 19.01 -5.72 2.64
C ILE A 104 17.64 -5.34 2.07
N VAL A 105 17.12 -4.17 2.45
CA VAL A 105 15.83 -3.64 1.97
C VAL A 105 15.89 -3.29 0.48
N GLU A 106 16.98 -2.65 0.03
CA GLU A 106 17.19 -2.33 -1.39
C GLU A 106 17.31 -3.60 -2.25
N SER A 107 18.07 -4.61 -1.79
CA SER A 107 18.17 -5.92 -2.44
C SER A 107 16.82 -6.66 -2.49
N THR A 108 16.07 -6.66 -1.39
CA THR A 108 14.73 -7.27 -1.32
C THR A 108 13.74 -6.56 -2.25
N ALA A 109 13.78 -5.22 -2.30
CA ALA A 109 12.95 -4.41 -3.19
C ALA A 109 13.31 -4.63 -4.67
N ALA A 110 14.58 -4.81 -5.02
CA ALA A 110 15.00 -5.15 -6.37
C ALA A 110 14.43 -6.51 -6.82
N ARG A 111 14.47 -7.53 -5.96
CA ARG A 111 13.88 -8.85 -6.22
C ARG A 111 12.36 -8.79 -6.36
N LEU A 112 11.68 -7.99 -5.54
CA LEU A 112 10.23 -7.77 -5.65
C LEU A 112 9.83 -7.14 -7.00
N LYS A 113 10.61 -6.16 -7.50
CA LYS A 113 10.38 -5.54 -8.81
C LYS A 113 10.51 -6.54 -9.96
N GLN A 114 11.43 -7.51 -9.88
CA GLN A 114 11.59 -8.57 -10.89
C GLN A 114 10.34 -9.44 -11.05
N VAL A 115 9.54 -9.62 -9.99
CA VAL A 115 8.25 -10.33 -10.01
C VAL A 115 7.03 -9.40 -10.09
N GLY A 116 7.22 -8.15 -10.55
CA GLY A 116 6.15 -7.19 -10.78
C GLY A 116 5.64 -6.44 -9.53
N ILE A 117 6.15 -6.72 -8.33
CA ILE A 117 5.70 -6.08 -7.08
C ILE A 117 6.48 -4.77 -6.84
N HIS A 118 5.81 -3.65 -7.07
CA HIS A 118 6.39 -2.30 -6.99
C HIS A 118 5.98 -1.56 -5.69
N GLY A 119 5.95 -2.27 -4.56
CA GLY A 119 5.32 -1.78 -3.32
C GLY A 119 6.01 -0.60 -2.62
N ILE A 120 7.34 -0.42 -2.76
CA ILE A 120 8.07 0.70 -2.16
C ILE A 120 8.02 1.92 -3.08
N LEU A 121 7.37 3.00 -2.64
CA LEU A 121 7.26 4.27 -3.36
C LEU A 121 8.46 5.19 -3.09
N LEU A 122 8.85 5.29 -1.82
CA LEU A 122 9.95 6.14 -1.36
C LEU A 122 10.61 5.52 -0.14
N MET A 123 11.93 5.65 -0.06
CA MET A 123 12.72 5.39 1.14
C MET A 123 13.55 6.65 1.41
N GLY A 124 13.49 7.17 2.64
CA GLY A 124 14.22 8.38 3.04
C GLY A 124 15.67 8.13 3.39
N GLU A 125 16.28 9.11 4.05
CA GLU A 125 17.59 8.99 4.68
C GLU A 125 17.50 8.68 6.17
N ALA A 126 18.63 8.31 6.78
CA ALA A 126 18.69 7.89 8.16
C ALA A 126 18.41 9.05 9.12
N SER A 127 17.40 8.89 9.99
CA SER A 127 16.90 9.89 10.94
C SER A 127 16.30 11.16 10.32
N GLU A 128 16.14 11.21 8.99
CA GLU A 128 15.60 12.37 8.27
C GLU A 128 14.08 12.27 8.06
N PRO A 129 13.31 13.38 8.17
CA PRO A 129 11.87 13.35 7.92
C PRO A 129 11.50 12.96 6.48
N VAL A 130 10.46 12.15 6.33
CA VAL A 130 9.97 11.67 5.03
C VAL A 130 8.51 12.07 4.85
N CYS A 131 8.18 12.78 3.77
CA CYS A 131 6.81 13.26 3.52
C CYS A 131 6.19 14.02 4.70
N GLN A 132 6.98 14.88 5.35
CA GLN A 132 6.65 15.65 6.57
C GLN A 132 6.40 14.81 7.84
N ILE A 133 6.81 13.53 7.82
CA ILE A 133 6.72 12.62 8.97
C ILE A 133 8.11 12.54 9.63
N PRO A 134 8.26 12.85 10.93
CA PRO A 134 9.52 12.70 11.63
C PRO A 134 9.87 11.22 11.78
N VAL A 135 11.14 10.88 11.54
CA VAL A 135 11.68 9.51 11.62
C VAL A 135 12.53 9.36 12.89
N GLY A 136 12.45 8.21 13.55
CA GLY A 136 13.27 7.93 14.73
C GLY A 136 14.78 7.92 14.47
N LEU A 137 15.58 8.23 15.50
CA LEU A 137 17.05 8.15 15.44
C LEU A 137 17.51 6.74 15.02
N ASN A 138 18.49 6.68 14.11
CA ASN A 138 19.04 5.45 13.53
C ASN A 138 18.00 4.58 12.79
N LYS A 139 16.85 5.16 12.39
CA LYS A 139 15.86 4.52 11.52
C LYS A 139 15.79 5.21 10.16
N ILE A 140 15.19 4.54 9.18
CA ILE A 140 14.82 5.11 7.86
C ILE A 140 13.31 5.01 7.70
N GLY A 141 12.67 6.09 7.26
CA GLY A 141 11.26 6.12 6.89
C GLY A 141 11.03 5.54 5.48
N ILE A 142 10.04 4.66 5.35
CA ILE A 142 9.62 4.03 4.10
C ILE A 142 8.14 4.33 3.86
N VAL A 143 7.84 4.78 2.63
CA VAL A 143 6.47 4.95 2.12
C VAL A 143 6.16 3.79 1.18
N LEU A 144 5.11 3.04 1.50
CA LEU A 144 4.59 1.96 0.66
C LEU A 144 3.31 2.40 -0.04
N LEU A 145 3.07 1.92 -1.26
CA LEU A 145 1.78 2.06 -1.93
C LEU A 145 0.73 1.20 -1.22
N GLY A 146 -0.45 1.78 -0.95
CA GLY A 146 -1.59 1.04 -0.43
C GLY A 146 -2.16 0.09 -1.50
N GLY A 147 -2.41 -1.17 -1.12
CA GLY A 147 -3.00 -2.18 -2.02
C GLY A 147 -4.37 -1.77 -2.56
N MET A 148 -5.15 -1.02 -1.76
CA MET A 148 -6.51 -0.57 -2.10
C MET A 148 -6.57 0.62 -3.09
N ASN A 149 -5.45 1.11 -3.63
CA ASN A 149 -5.48 2.19 -4.63
C ASN A 149 -6.28 1.88 -5.91
N PRO A 150 -6.23 0.67 -6.52
CA PRO A 150 -7.07 0.34 -7.68
C PRO A 150 -8.57 0.32 -7.34
N ILE A 151 -8.93 -0.13 -6.13
CA ILE A 151 -10.29 -0.09 -5.61
C ILE A 151 -10.77 1.36 -5.44
N ALA A 152 -9.94 2.22 -4.83
CA ALA A 152 -10.22 3.65 -4.72
C ALA A 152 -10.43 4.30 -6.11
N ALA A 153 -9.64 3.90 -7.11
CA ALA A 153 -9.82 4.35 -8.49
C ALA A 153 -11.14 3.85 -9.12
N ALA A 154 -11.62 2.65 -8.77
CA ALA A 154 -12.93 2.15 -9.23
C ALA A 154 -14.08 2.97 -8.61
N GLU A 155 -14.05 3.24 -7.31
CA GLU A 155 -15.03 4.12 -6.65
C GLU A 155 -15.00 5.56 -7.19
N GLU A 156 -13.81 6.10 -7.47
CA GLU A 156 -13.62 7.39 -8.16
C GLU A 156 -14.17 7.42 -9.60
N ALA A 157 -14.47 6.26 -10.19
CA ALA A 157 -15.16 6.12 -11.46
C ALA A 157 -16.68 5.87 -11.32
N GLY A 158 -17.20 5.79 -10.09
CA GLY A 158 -18.61 5.51 -9.79
C GLY A 158 -18.96 4.02 -9.73
N VAL A 159 -17.98 3.12 -9.76
CA VAL A 159 -18.20 1.69 -9.55
C VAL A 159 -18.42 1.46 -8.05
N GLN A 160 -19.57 0.91 -7.67
CA GLN A 160 -19.81 0.50 -6.29
C GLN A 160 -19.00 -0.78 -6.01
N ALA A 161 -18.26 -0.79 -4.90
CA ALA A 161 -17.44 -1.92 -4.47
C ALA A 161 -17.65 -2.16 -2.97
N ASP A 162 -17.87 -3.42 -2.59
CA ASP A 162 -17.80 -3.84 -1.20
C ASP A 162 -16.34 -4.17 -0.85
N ASN A 163 -15.76 -3.34 -0.01
CA ASN A 163 -14.34 -3.39 0.31
C ASN A 163 -14.09 -4.23 1.55
N PHE A 164 -13.26 -5.26 1.40
CA PHE A 164 -12.80 -6.11 2.50
C PHE A 164 -11.27 -6.12 2.53
N SER A 165 -10.68 -5.31 3.39
CA SER A 165 -9.23 -5.30 3.62
C SER A 165 -8.80 -6.52 4.45
N GLU A 166 -7.56 -6.97 4.27
CA GLU A 166 -6.97 -8.12 4.98
C GLU A 166 -7.83 -9.41 4.93
N SER A 167 -8.56 -9.59 3.83
CA SER A 167 -9.65 -10.56 3.66
C SER A 167 -9.26 -12.00 3.33
N GLY A 168 -7.99 -12.35 3.46
CA GLY A 168 -7.51 -13.74 3.31
C GLY A 168 -6.14 -13.89 2.66
N THR A 169 -5.83 -15.12 2.26
CA THR A 169 -4.58 -15.46 1.55
C THR A 169 -4.83 -16.11 0.20
N ILE A 170 -3.94 -15.84 -0.76
CA ILE A 170 -3.98 -16.39 -2.13
C ILE A 170 -2.56 -16.77 -2.51
N ASP A 171 -2.38 -17.98 -3.08
CA ASP A 171 -1.10 -18.40 -3.65
C ASP A 171 -0.68 -17.46 -4.78
N PHE A 172 0.55 -16.96 -4.73
CA PHE A 172 1.03 -15.95 -5.69
C PHE A 172 0.93 -16.40 -7.15
N GLU A 173 1.10 -17.69 -7.41
CA GLU A 173 0.99 -18.32 -8.74
C GLU A 173 -0.43 -18.28 -9.33
N ARG A 174 -1.46 -18.01 -8.50
CA ARG A 174 -2.86 -17.83 -8.93
C ARG A 174 -3.19 -16.38 -9.30
N LEU A 175 -2.28 -15.44 -9.09
CA LEU A 175 -2.49 -14.03 -9.44
C LEU A 175 -2.08 -13.79 -10.89
N VAL A 176 -3.00 -13.20 -11.68
CA VAL A 176 -2.74 -12.83 -13.07
C VAL A 176 -2.14 -11.42 -13.12
N ASN A 177 -1.14 -11.21 -13.99
CA ASN A 177 -0.62 -9.89 -14.24
C ASN A 177 -1.65 -9.06 -15.01
N PHE A 178 -2.03 -7.88 -14.50
CA PHE A 178 -3.07 -7.05 -15.12
C PHE A 178 -2.74 -6.58 -16.56
N ARG A 179 -1.49 -6.74 -17.01
CA ARG A 179 -1.05 -6.46 -18.40
C ARG A 179 -1.32 -7.61 -19.37
N GLU A 180 -1.74 -8.76 -18.86
CA GLU A 180 -2.09 -9.98 -19.62
C GLU A 180 -3.63 -10.17 -19.68
N LEU A 181 -4.39 -9.20 -19.15
CA LEU A 181 -5.85 -9.05 -19.22
C LEU A 181 -6.24 -8.07 -20.34
#